data_AF-A0A2V7U373-F1
#
_entry.id   AF-A0A2V7U373-F1
#
_cell.length_a   1.000
_cell.length_b   1.000
_cell.length_c   1.000
_cell.angle_alpha   90.00
_cell.angle_beta   90.00
_cell.angle_gamma   90.00
#
_symmetry.space_group_name_H-M   'P 1'
#
loop_
_entity.id
_entity.type
_entity.pdbx_description
1 polymer ?
#
loop_
_entity_poly.entity_id
_entity_poly.type
_entity_poly.pdbx_seq_one_letter_code
_entity_poly.pdbx_strand_id
1 'polypeptide(L)'
;MLFVLEGRGTAYVDGWPGRIGPDTGIYLRPGACLTINNDGPGPLTLLSSRCPDPGTGQRTTAPRTATAPGASPLSPSPFVRVADRRAQTTGDRSYRVVVDGEVGCDAVTQFVGTIPPGRSPDHFHLYEEVLCILEGRGRMWAGRTHASIGPGSCIFLPRRQVHCVENTGDGPLRLMGVFYPAGSPAARRYRSASSTRNATPRK
;
A
#
# COMPACT_ATOMS: atom_id res chain seq x y z
N MET A 1 -8.16 -2.10 -5.63
CA MET A 1 -7.51 -3.08 -4.72
C MET A 1 -8.02 -2.86 -3.31
N LEU A 2 -8.07 -3.92 -2.52
CA LEU A 2 -8.43 -3.87 -1.11
C LEU A 2 -7.29 -4.42 -0.26
N PHE A 3 -7.27 -4.07 1.02
CA PHE A 3 -6.40 -4.67 2.01
C PHE A 3 -7.19 -4.90 3.29
N VAL A 4 -7.09 -6.09 3.86
CA VAL A 4 -7.82 -6.44 5.09
C VAL A 4 -7.02 -5.96 6.31
N LEU A 5 -7.65 -5.10 7.10
CA LEU A 5 -7.07 -4.53 8.32
C LEU A 5 -7.43 -5.38 9.55
N GLU A 6 -8.70 -5.78 9.66
CA GLU A 6 -9.24 -6.47 10.83
C GLU A 6 -10.33 -7.45 10.41
N GLY A 7 -10.54 -8.50 11.21
CA GLY A 7 -11.61 -9.47 11.00
C GLY A 7 -11.24 -10.55 9.99
N ARG A 8 -12.15 -11.50 9.79
CA ARG A 8 -11.99 -12.60 8.84
C ARG A 8 -13.29 -12.87 8.11
N GLY A 9 -13.18 -13.36 6.89
CA GLY A 9 -14.33 -13.66 6.06
C GLY A 9 -13.97 -14.54 4.87
N THR A 10 -14.96 -14.71 3.99
CA THR A 10 -14.78 -15.30 2.67
C THR A 10 -15.10 -14.26 1.61
N ALA A 11 -14.13 -13.95 0.74
CA ALA A 11 -14.35 -13.11 -0.43
C ALA A 11 -14.48 -13.98 -1.68
N TYR A 12 -15.26 -13.50 -2.64
CA TYR A 12 -15.47 -14.15 -3.93
C TYR A 12 -15.14 -13.18 -5.04
N VAL A 13 -14.19 -13.52 -5.91
CA VAL A 13 -13.89 -12.76 -7.12
C VAL A 13 -14.43 -13.55 -8.32
N ASP A 14 -15.43 -13.01 -8.99
CA ASP A 14 -16.19 -13.70 -10.05
C ASP A 14 -16.74 -15.08 -9.63
N GLY A 15 -17.11 -15.19 -8.35
CA GLY A 15 -17.59 -16.43 -7.75
C GLY A 15 -16.51 -17.37 -7.23
N TRP A 16 -15.22 -17.09 -7.49
CA TRP A 16 -14.10 -17.88 -6.94
C TRP A 16 -13.82 -17.49 -5.48
N PRO A 17 -13.95 -18.42 -4.53
CA PRO A 17 -13.78 -18.12 -3.11
C PRO A 17 -12.31 -17.98 -2.70
N GLY A 18 -12.06 -17.14 -1.70
CA GLY A 18 -10.81 -17.04 -0.97
C GLY A 18 -11.06 -16.63 0.47
N ARG A 19 -10.39 -17.32 1.41
CA ARG A 19 -10.39 -16.91 2.82
C ARG A 19 -9.57 -15.64 2.97
N ILE A 20 -10.15 -14.65 3.63
CA ILE A 20 -9.50 -13.36 3.87
C ILE A 20 -9.42 -13.08 5.38
N GLY A 21 -8.35 -12.41 5.79
CA GLY A 21 -8.11 -11.98 7.16
C GLY A 21 -7.01 -10.91 7.17
N PRO A 22 -6.56 -10.42 8.33
CA PRO A 22 -5.58 -9.34 8.39
C PRO A 22 -4.34 -9.67 7.56
N ASP A 23 -3.74 -8.63 6.98
CA ASP A 23 -2.59 -8.75 6.07
C ASP A 23 -2.88 -9.56 4.79
N THR A 24 -4.09 -9.38 4.24
CA THR A 24 -4.47 -9.91 2.92
C THR A 24 -4.78 -8.76 1.96
N GLY A 25 -4.03 -8.67 0.86
CA GLY A 25 -4.38 -7.84 -0.30
C GLY A 25 -5.38 -8.56 -1.21
N ILE A 26 -6.29 -7.80 -1.80
CA ILE A 26 -7.25 -8.28 -2.80
C ILE A 26 -7.12 -7.43 -4.05
N TYR A 27 -6.58 -8.01 -5.12
CA TYR A 27 -6.54 -7.36 -6.43
C TYR A 27 -7.81 -7.63 -7.22
N LEU A 28 -8.55 -6.58 -7.52
CA LEU A 28 -9.72 -6.64 -8.39
C LEU A 28 -9.32 -6.17 -9.78
N ARG A 29 -9.34 -7.10 -10.74
CA ARG A 29 -9.12 -6.79 -12.16
C ARG A 29 -10.30 -5.95 -12.69
N PRO A 30 -10.08 -5.10 -13.70
CA PRO A 30 -11.16 -4.34 -14.33
C PRO A 30 -12.32 -5.26 -14.75
N GLY A 31 -13.54 -4.90 -14.36
CA GLY A 31 -14.76 -5.65 -14.67
C GLY A 31 -15.05 -6.84 -13.74
N ALA A 32 -14.13 -7.23 -12.84
CA ALA A 32 -14.37 -8.32 -11.91
C ALA A 32 -15.45 -7.98 -10.88
N CYS A 33 -16.30 -8.94 -10.56
CA CYS A 33 -17.27 -8.83 -9.47
C CYS A 33 -16.63 -9.28 -8.16
N LEU A 34 -16.72 -8.44 -7.12
CA LEU A 34 -16.36 -8.82 -5.76
C LEU A 34 -17.61 -9.01 -4.91
N THR A 35 -17.70 -10.15 -4.23
CA THR A 35 -18.64 -10.39 -3.13
C THR A 35 -17.86 -10.66 -1.86
N ILE A 36 -18.28 -10.10 -0.72
CA ILE A 36 -17.66 -10.35 0.58
C ILE A 36 -18.71 -10.93 1.51
N ASN A 37 -18.42 -12.09 2.08
CA ASN A 37 -19.17 -12.67 3.18
C ASN A 37 -18.37 -12.50 4.47
N ASN A 38 -18.89 -11.72 5.42
CA ASN A 38 -18.33 -11.66 6.77
C ASN A 38 -18.94 -12.81 7.60
N ASP A 39 -18.30 -13.97 7.53
CA ASP A 39 -18.66 -15.16 8.31
C ASP A 39 -17.89 -15.22 9.65
N GLY A 40 -17.14 -14.17 9.98
CA GLY A 40 -16.41 -14.03 11.25
C GLY A 40 -17.30 -13.56 12.40
N PRO A 41 -16.84 -13.71 13.65
CA PRO A 41 -17.59 -13.33 14.85
C PRO A 41 -17.61 -11.82 15.13
N GLY A 42 -16.96 -11.01 14.30
CA GLY A 42 -16.74 -9.58 14.54
C GLY A 42 -16.71 -8.77 13.24
N PRO A 43 -16.45 -7.45 13.33
CA PRO A 43 -16.37 -6.60 12.16
C PRO A 43 -15.22 -7.03 11.23
N LEU A 44 -15.44 -6.88 9.93
CA LEU A 44 -14.44 -7.02 8.89
C LEU A 44 -14.11 -5.62 8.36
N THR A 45 -12.90 -5.15 8.62
CA THR A 45 -12.45 -3.81 8.24
C THR A 45 -11.49 -3.88 7.06
N LEU A 46 -11.80 -3.12 6.01
CA LEU A 46 -11.06 -3.14 4.75
C LEU A 46 -10.61 -1.72 4.39
N LEU A 47 -9.37 -1.62 3.90
CA LEU A 47 -8.89 -0.42 3.22
C LEU A 47 -9.09 -0.58 1.72
N SER A 48 -9.80 0.37 1.11
CA SER A 48 -10.05 0.40 -0.34
C SER A 48 -9.22 1.46 -1.01
N SER A 49 -8.46 1.06 -2.04
CA SER A 49 -7.77 1.97 -2.94
C SER A 49 -8.21 1.72 -4.38
N ARG A 50 -8.65 2.79 -5.04
CA ARG A 50 -9.04 2.82 -6.44
C ARG A 50 -8.05 3.71 -7.16
N CYS A 51 -7.13 3.08 -7.89
CA CYS A 51 -6.08 3.78 -8.61
C CYS A 51 -5.72 2.98 -9.89
N PRO A 52 -5.51 3.65 -11.03
CA PRO A 52 -6.01 5.00 -11.36
C PRO A 52 -7.51 5.14 -11.05
N ASP A 53 -8.02 6.37 -10.92
CA ASP A 53 -9.45 6.58 -10.66
C ASP A 53 -10.28 5.93 -11.78
N PRO A 54 -11.10 4.89 -11.49
CA PRO A 54 -11.90 4.22 -12.50
C PRO A 54 -13.17 5.02 -12.86
N GLY A 55 -13.36 6.20 -12.27
CA GLY A 55 -14.57 7.01 -12.39
C GLY A 55 -15.71 6.51 -11.51
N THR A 56 -16.94 6.91 -11.87
CA THR A 56 -18.16 6.64 -11.10
C THR A 56 -18.78 5.26 -11.38
N GLY A 57 -18.14 4.41 -12.19
CA GLY A 57 -18.69 3.17 -12.75
C GLY A 57 -18.84 1.97 -11.78
N GLN A 58 -18.85 2.16 -10.46
CA GLN A 58 -19.13 1.05 -9.55
C GLN A 58 -20.61 0.66 -9.64
N ARG A 59 -20.86 -0.57 -10.09
CA ARG A 59 -22.20 -1.14 -10.17
C ARG A 59 -22.37 -2.16 -9.06
N THR A 60 -23.35 -1.93 -8.20
CA THR A 60 -23.82 -2.95 -7.26
C THR A 60 -24.70 -3.94 -8.00
N THR A 61 -24.37 -5.22 -7.90
CA THR A 61 -25.14 -6.33 -8.49
C THR A 61 -25.53 -7.33 -7.40
N ALA A 62 -26.34 -8.34 -7.74
CA ALA A 62 -26.58 -9.46 -6.84
C ALA A 62 -25.25 -10.14 -6.44
N PRO A 63 -25.11 -10.60 -5.18
CA PRO A 63 -23.93 -11.34 -4.73
C PRO A 63 -23.65 -12.54 -5.63
N ARG A 64 -22.38 -12.70 -6.03
CA ARG A 64 -21.91 -13.84 -6.82
C ARG A 64 -20.97 -14.70 -5.99
N THR A 65 -21.52 -15.78 -5.43
CA THR A 65 -20.78 -16.75 -4.60
C THR A 65 -20.49 -18.07 -5.31
N ALA A 66 -20.91 -18.21 -6.58
CA ALA A 66 -20.67 -19.37 -7.43
C ALA A 66 -20.04 -18.96 -8.76
N THR A 67 -19.16 -19.80 -9.29
CA THR A 67 -18.49 -19.61 -10.57
C THR A 67 -19.45 -19.86 -11.73
N ALA A 68 -19.13 -19.32 -12.91
CA ALA A 68 -19.86 -19.69 -14.12
C ALA A 68 -19.51 -21.14 -14.51
N PRO A 69 -20.46 -21.90 -15.10
CA PRO A 69 -20.15 -23.22 -15.64
C PRO A 69 -18.97 -23.16 -16.62
N GLY A 70 -17.99 -24.05 -16.44
CA GLY A 70 -16.78 -24.09 -17.27
C GLY A 70 -15.74 -23.00 -17.00
N ALA A 71 -15.94 -22.15 -15.98
CA ALA A 71 -14.93 -21.17 -15.59
C ALA A 71 -13.64 -21.85 -15.11
N SER A 72 -12.49 -21.29 -15.51
CA SER A 72 -11.18 -21.69 -14.97
C SER A 72 -10.85 -20.91 -13.70
N PRO A 73 -10.08 -21.49 -12.75
CA PRO A 73 -9.58 -20.78 -11.59
C PRO A 73 -8.81 -19.52 -11.96
N LEU A 74 -8.94 -18.47 -11.14
CA LEU A 74 -8.19 -17.23 -11.33
C LEU A 74 -6.70 -17.48 -11.05
N SER A 75 -5.88 -17.28 -12.07
CA SER A 75 -4.42 -17.35 -11.97
C SER A 75 -3.80 -16.09 -12.59
N PRO A 76 -2.95 -15.35 -11.86
CA PRO A 76 -2.62 -15.51 -10.44
C PRO A 76 -3.83 -15.25 -9.51
N SER A 77 -3.79 -15.85 -8.31
CA SER A 77 -4.79 -15.62 -7.26
C SER A 77 -4.95 -14.12 -6.98
N PRO A 78 -6.19 -13.59 -6.91
CA PRO A 78 -6.42 -12.20 -6.52
C PRO A 78 -6.23 -11.97 -5.02
N PHE A 79 -6.19 -13.03 -4.20
CA PHE A 79 -6.01 -12.97 -2.75
C PHE A 79 -4.55 -13.24 -2.41
N VAL A 80 -3.88 -12.27 -1.81
CA VAL A 80 -2.44 -12.30 -1.58
C VAL A 80 -2.14 -12.01 -0.12
N ARG A 81 -1.62 -12.99 0.62
CA ARG A 81 -1.17 -12.77 2.00
C ARG A 81 0.18 -12.07 1.98
N VAL A 82 0.36 -11.07 2.83
CA VAL A 82 1.66 -10.42 3.02
C VAL A 82 2.73 -11.44 3.38
N ALA A 83 2.40 -12.42 4.24
CA ALA A 83 3.35 -13.44 4.71
C ALA A 83 3.92 -14.32 3.57
N ASP A 84 3.15 -14.52 2.50
CA ASP A 84 3.53 -15.36 1.35
C ASP A 84 4.45 -14.61 0.37
N ARG A 85 4.67 -13.31 0.59
CA ARG A 85 5.46 -12.45 -0.30
C ARG A 85 6.89 -12.32 0.20
N ARG A 86 7.83 -12.30 -0.75
CA ARG A 86 9.25 -12.15 -0.45
C ARG A 86 9.52 -10.80 0.21
N ALA A 87 10.24 -10.83 1.34
CA ALA A 87 10.76 -9.64 1.97
C ALA A 87 11.90 -9.04 1.15
N GLN A 88 11.85 -7.72 0.97
CA GLN A 88 12.90 -6.90 0.36
C GLN A 88 13.38 -5.89 1.40
N THR A 89 14.64 -5.50 1.34
CA THR A 89 15.26 -4.57 2.30
C THR A 89 15.80 -3.32 1.61
N THR A 90 15.85 -2.21 2.35
CA THR A 90 16.46 -0.96 1.91
C THR A 90 17.05 -0.28 3.13
N GLY A 91 18.34 -0.54 3.39
CA GLY A 91 18.95 -0.26 4.69
C GLY A 91 18.38 -1.19 5.75
N ASP A 92 17.98 -0.62 6.88
CA ASP A 92 17.34 -1.28 8.02
C ASP A 92 15.82 -1.46 7.87
N ARG A 93 15.22 -0.87 6.83
CA ARG A 93 13.80 -1.02 6.50
C ARG A 93 13.56 -2.26 5.66
N SER A 94 12.38 -2.84 5.82
CA SER A 94 11.92 -3.94 4.95
C SER A 94 10.53 -3.68 4.40
N TYR A 95 10.22 -4.31 3.27
CA TYR A 95 8.88 -4.28 2.70
C TYR A 95 8.57 -5.58 1.95
N ARG A 96 7.28 -5.83 1.75
CA ARG A 96 6.75 -6.92 0.92
C ARG A 96 5.73 -6.35 -0.05
N VAL A 97 5.90 -6.63 -1.33
CA VAL A 97 4.95 -6.20 -2.37
C VAL A 97 3.80 -7.20 -2.43
N VAL A 98 2.58 -6.70 -2.32
CA VAL A 98 1.34 -7.49 -2.24
C VAL A 98 0.59 -7.48 -3.57
N VAL A 99 0.60 -6.34 -4.28
CA VAL A 99 0.02 -6.23 -5.62
C VAL A 99 1.04 -5.57 -6.54
N ASP A 100 1.36 -6.24 -7.64
CA ASP A 100 2.24 -5.83 -8.73
C ASP A 100 1.97 -6.71 -9.98
N GLY A 101 2.88 -6.67 -10.96
CA GLY A 101 2.81 -7.48 -12.17
C GLY A 101 2.76 -9.00 -11.92
N GLU A 102 3.32 -9.51 -10.81
CA GLU A 102 3.27 -10.94 -10.50
C GLU A 102 1.85 -11.44 -10.22
N VAL A 103 0.95 -10.54 -9.81
CA VAL A 103 -0.48 -10.85 -9.61
C VAL A 103 -1.35 -10.33 -10.77
N GLY A 104 -0.71 -9.84 -11.84
CA GLY A 104 -1.34 -9.31 -13.05
C GLY A 104 -1.76 -7.84 -12.94
N CYS A 105 -1.11 -7.04 -12.10
CA CYS A 105 -1.35 -5.60 -11.95
C CYS A 105 -0.14 -4.76 -12.36
N ASP A 106 -0.08 -4.35 -13.63
CA ASP A 106 1.03 -3.54 -14.16
C ASP A 106 0.88 -2.03 -13.90
N ALA A 107 -0.30 -1.60 -13.45
CA ALA A 107 -0.60 -0.18 -13.27
C ALA A 107 -0.23 0.35 -11.88
N VAL A 108 -0.46 -0.43 -10.83
CA VAL A 108 -0.35 0.03 -9.42
C VAL A 108 0.43 -0.96 -8.59
N THR A 109 1.25 -0.45 -7.66
CA THR A 109 1.92 -1.26 -6.66
C THR A 109 1.27 -1.07 -5.28
N GLN A 110 0.96 -2.17 -4.60
CA GLN A 110 0.59 -2.20 -3.18
C GLN A 110 1.67 -2.92 -2.39
N PHE A 111 2.08 -2.39 -1.25
CA PHE A 111 3.09 -3.04 -0.40
C PHE A 111 2.81 -2.82 1.08
N VAL A 112 3.42 -3.65 1.93
CA VAL A 112 3.50 -3.44 3.37
C VAL A 112 4.94 -3.22 3.75
N GLY A 113 5.22 -2.08 4.39
CA GLY A 113 6.54 -1.68 4.85
C GLY A 113 6.66 -1.74 6.37
N THR A 114 7.86 -2.08 6.85
CA THR A 114 8.24 -2.08 8.26
C THR A 114 9.44 -1.16 8.45
N ILE A 115 9.31 -0.20 9.37
CA ILE A 115 10.28 0.85 9.65
C ILE A 115 10.74 0.73 11.10
N PRO A 116 12.05 0.51 11.36
CA PRO A 116 12.57 0.48 12.73
C PRO A 116 12.54 1.88 13.37
N PRO A 117 12.70 1.99 14.70
CA PRO A 117 12.81 3.27 15.40
C PRO A 117 13.83 4.22 14.76
N GLY A 118 13.49 5.50 14.69
CA GLY A 118 14.34 6.56 14.18
C GLY A 118 13.89 7.17 12.86
N ARG A 119 14.76 8.02 12.31
CA ARG A 119 14.53 8.83 11.11
C ARG A 119 15.50 8.42 10.01
N SER A 120 15.00 8.28 8.78
CA SER A 120 15.85 8.10 7.61
C SER A 120 16.03 9.41 6.84
N PRO A 121 17.01 9.50 5.93
CA PRO A 121 17.18 10.70 5.12
C PRO A 121 15.91 11.05 4.33
N ASP A 122 15.63 12.35 4.26
CA ASP A 122 14.55 12.90 3.45
C ASP A 122 14.74 12.49 1.98
N HIS A 123 13.67 12.02 1.36
CA HIS A 123 13.68 11.59 -0.03
C HIS A 123 12.36 11.96 -0.71
N PHE A 124 12.29 11.72 -2.01
CA PHE A 124 11.06 11.86 -2.78
C PHE A 124 10.95 10.76 -3.83
N HIS A 125 9.73 10.58 -4.34
CA HIS A 125 9.39 9.66 -5.42
C HIS A 125 8.91 10.40 -6.66
N LEU A 126 8.97 9.76 -7.82
CA LEU A 126 8.42 10.29 -9.07
C LEU A 126 6.96 9.87 -9.32
N TYR A 127 6.41 9.02 -8.46
CA TYR A 127 5.01 8.60 -8.41
C TYR A 127 4.28 9.33 -7.28
N GLU A 128 2.94 9.28 -7.30
CA GLU A 128 2.10 9.64 -6.16
C GLU A 128 1.90 8.43 -5.27
N GLU A 129 1.87 8.63 -3.96
CA GLU A 129 1.77 7.55 -2.99
C GLU A 129 0.75 7.88 -1.90
N VAL A 130 -0.03 6.87 -1.51
CA VAL A 130 -0.84 6.91 -0.30
C VAL A 130 -0.27 5.90 0.69
N LEU A 131 -0.03 6.36 1.92
CA LEU A 131 0.36 5.52 3.04
C LEU A 131 -0.81 5.43 4.03
N CYS A 132 -1.10 4.23 4.51
CA CYS A 132 -1.95 4.01 5.66
C CYS A 132 -1.13 3.34 6.77
N ILE A 133 -1.09 3.95 7.94
CA ILE A 133 -0.35 3.40 9.07
C ILE A 133 -1.15 2.26 9.70
N LEU A 134 -0.53 1.09 9.81
CA LEU A 134 -1.14 -0.12 10.33
C LEU A 134 -0.83 -0.30 11.82
N GLU A 135 0.40 0.02 12.22
CA GLU A 135 0.93 -0.23 13.57
C GLU A 135 2.02 0.78 13.91
N GLY A 136 2.20 1.05 15.20
CA GLY A 136 3.26 1.93 15.71
C GLY A 136 2.87 3.41 15.72
N ARG A 137 3.82 4.26 16.13
CA ARG A 137 3.64 5.72 16.26
C ARG A 137 4.83 6.44 15.66
N GLY A 138 4.60 7.58 15.03
CA GLY A 138 5.66 8.29 14.34
C GLY A 138 5.30 9.72 13.98
N ARG A 139 6.13 10.29 13.12
CA ARG A 139 5.91 11.59 12.48
C ARG A 139 6.08 11.46 10.97
N MET A 140 5.13 12.04 10.24
CA MET A 140 5.28 12.27 8.81
C MET A 140 5.86 13.65 8.58
N TRP A 141 7.04 13.72 7.99
CA TRP A 141 7.70 14.97 7.61
C TRP A 141 7.42 15.31 6.15
N ALA A 142 7.10 16.57 5.88
CA ALA A 142 6.96 17.13 4.53
C ALA A 142 7.80 18.42 4.44
N GLY A 143 9.06 18.26 4.02
CA GLY A 143 10.05 19.32 4.13
C GLY A 143 10.28 19.73 5.59
N ARG A 144 9.89 20.97 5.96
CA ARG A 144 10.12 21.53 7.29
C ARG A 144 8.98 21.31 8.27
N THR A 145 7.81 20.89 7.80
CA THR A 145 6.64 20.64 8.65
C THR A 145 6.49 19.15 8.91
N HIS A 146 5.79 18.82 10.00
CA HIS A 146 5.47 17.45 10.33
C HIS A 146 4.12 17.31 11.03
N ALA A 147 3.55 16.12 10.94
CA ALA A 147 2.36 15.71 11.67
C ALA A 147 2.60 14.37 12.38
N SER A 148 2.00 14.20 13.56
CA SER A 148 1.99 12.90 14.24
C SER A 148 1.17 11.89 13.44
N ILE A 149 1.63 10.65 13.38
CA ILE A 149 0.97 9.55 12.70
C ILE A 149 0.91 8.31 13.60
N GLY A 150 -0.15 7.52 13.44
CA GLY A 150 -0.41 6.27 14.16
C GLY A 150 -1.48 5.45 13.43
N PRO A 151 -1.91 4.30 13.96
CA PRO A 151 -2.81 3.38 13.26
C PRO A 151 -4.06 4.10 12.74
N GLY A 152 -4.40 3.87 11.47
CA GLY A 152 -5.51 4.53 10.78
C GLY A 152 -5.18 5.88 10.14
N SER A 153 -4.01 6.47 10.41
CA SER A 153 -3.57 7.68 9.70
C SER A 153 -3.38 7.39 8.22
N CYS A 154 -4.01 8.18 7.35
CA CYS A 154 -3.84 8.14 5.90
C CYS A 154 -3.10 9.38 5.41
N ILE A 155 -2.04 9.19 4.62
CA ILE A 155 -1.16 10.25 4.15
C ILE A 155 -1.10 10.19 2.63
N PHE A 156 -1.40 11.30 1.96
CA PHE A 156 -1.18 11.46 0.53
C PHE A 156 0.12 12.20 0.27
N LEU A 157 0.94 11.65 -0.63
CA LEU A 157 2.23 12.18 -1.05
C LEU A 157 2.20 12.50 -2.55
N PRO A 158 2.12 13.79 -2.91
CA PRO A 158 2.26 14.21 -4.30
C PRO A 158 3.64 13.84 -4.87
N ARG A 159 3.71 13.72 -6.20
CA ARG A 159 4.98 13.50 -6.91
C ARG A 159 6.01 14.53 -6.47
N ARG A 160 7.24 14.08 -6.24
CA ARG A 160 8.39 14.90 -5.82
C ARG A 160 8.23 15.59 -4.46
N GLN A 161 7.19 15.29 -3.68
CA GLN A 161 7.09 15.75 -2.31
C GLN A 161 8.27 15.16 -1.52
N VAL A 162 9.14 16.03 -1.01
CA VAL A 162 10.23 15.63 -0.11
C VAL A 162 9.62 15.27 1.23
N HIS A 163 9.88 14.04 1.69
CA HIS A 163 9.29 13.53 2.90
C HIS A 163 10.18 12.53 3.63
N CYS A 164 9.79 12.26 4.88
CA CYS A 164 10.34 11.18 5.67
C CYS A 164 9.28 10.67 6.65
N VAL A 165 9.13 9.35 6.74
CA VAL A 165 8.46 8.70 7.87
C VAL A 165 9.50 8.47 8.96
N GLU A 166 9.36 9.19 10.05
CA GLU A 166 10.12 8.99 11.29
C GLU A 166 9.31 8.10 12.23
N ASN A 167 9.91 6.99 12.67
CA ASN A 167 9.33 6.16 13.72
C ASN A 167 9.81 6.70 15.07
N THR A 168 8.88 7.22 15.88
CA THR A 168 9.17 7.79 17.21
C THR A 168 8.79 6.82 18.34
N GLY A 169 8.50 5.56 17.99
CA GLY A 169 8.21 4.50 18.93
C GLY A 169 9.42 3.63 19.24
N ASP A 170 9.25 2.74 20.23
CA ASP A 170 10.29 1.80 20.67
C ASP A 170 10.25 0.48 19.88
N GLY A 171 9.17 0.24 19.15
CA GLY A 171 8.96 -0.92 18.27
C GLY A 171 8.83 -0.52 16.80
N PRO A 172 8.63 -1.49 15.89
CA PRO A 172 8.46 -1.23 14.48
C PRO A 172 7.20 -0.40 14.19
N LEU A 173 7.29 0.50 13.23
CA LEU A 173 6.15 1.15 12.59
C LEU A 173 5.84 0.39 11.30
N ARG A 174 4.57 -0.02 11.12
CA ARG A 174 4.10 -0.70 9.91
C ARG A 174 3.15 0.18 9.13
N LEU A 175 3.28 0.13 7.81
CA LEU A 175 2.40 0.87 6.89
C LEU A 175 2.02 0.01 5.70
N MET A 176 0.84 0.27 5.13
CA MET A 176 0.44 -0.16 3.79
C MET A 176 0.63 1.03 2.85
N GLY A 177 1.42 0.86 1.81
CA GLY A 177 1.59 1.86 0.76
C GLY A 177 0.95 1.42 -0.54
N VAL A 178 0.37 2.37 -1.26
CA VAL A 178 -0.12 2.19 -2.63
C VAL A 178 0.33 3.36 -3.49
N PHE A 179 0.89 3.08 -4.67
CA PHE A 179 1.35 4.13 -5.57
C PHE A 179 1.15 3.80 -7.04
N TYR A 180 1.05 4.87 -7.83
CA TYR A 180 0.88 4.84 -9.29
C TYR A 180 1.81 5.86 -9.95
N PRO A 181 2.45 5.52 -11.09
CA PRO A 181 2.46 4.21 -11.75
C PRO A 181 3.25 3.14 -10.97
N ALA A 182 3.02 1.86 -11.30
CA ALA A 182 3.69 0.73 -10.67
C ALA A 182 5.21 0.82 -10.79
N GLY A 183 5.90 0.23 -9.81
CA GLY A 183 7.35 0.24 -9.70
C GLY A 183 7.82 -0.33 -8.37
N SER A 184 9.05 0.02 -7.97
CA SER A 184 9.62 -0.44 -6.69
C SER A 184 9.38 0.59 -5.57
N PRO A 185 8.91 0.16 -4.38
CA PRO A 185 8.90 1.01 -3.18
C PRO A 185 10.29 1.55 -2.78
N ALA A 186 11.37 0.93 -3.26
CA ALA A 186 12.73 1.37 -3.02
C ALA A 186 13.22 2.48 -3.98
N ALA A 187 12.42 2.88 -4.98
CA ALA A 187 12.79 3.90 -5.97
C ALA A 187 12.79 5.32 -5.36
N ARG A 188 13.79 5.60 -4.52
CA ARG A 188 13.98 6.87 -3.82
C ARG A 188 14.92 7.79 -4.58
N ARG A 189 14.63 9.09 -4.52
CA ARG A 189 15.56 10.14 -4.95
C ARG A 189 15.83 11.10 -3.81
N TYR A 190 17.06 11.58 -3.78
CA TYR A 190 17.54 12.54 -2.80
C TYR A 190 17.74 13.88 -3.48
N ARG A 191 17.46 14.98 -2.78
CA ARG A 191 17.89 16.29 -3.28
C ARG A 191 19.41 16.33 -3.24
N SER A 192 20.04 16.71 -4.35
CA SER A 192 21.46 17.07 -4.32
C SER A 192 21.65 18.21 -3.32
N ALA A 193 22.65 18.10 -2.44
CA ALA A 193 23.08 19.24 -1.67
C ALA A 193 23.43 20.37 -2.66
N SER A 194 22.76 21.51 -2.55
CA SER A 194 23.13 22.69 -3.31
C SER A 194 24.56 23.05 -2.91
N SER A 195 25.51 22.92 -3.82
CA SER A 195 26.85 23.49 -3.65
C SER A 195 26.66 25.00 -3.47
N THR A 196 26.81 25.49 -2.25
CA THR A 196 27.04 26.91 -2.01
C THR A 196 28.33 27.27 -2.75
N ARG A 197 28.21 27.91 -3.92
CA ARG A 197 29.33 28.59 -4.55
C ARG A 197 29.79 29.65 -3.57
N ASN A 198 30.99 29.47 -3.01
CA ASN A 198 31.67 30.46 -2.20
C ASN A 198 31.67 31.80 -2.93
N ALA A 199 30.96 32.79 -2.37
CA ALA A 199 31.18 34.17 -2.72
C ALA A 199 32.59 34.54 -2.24
N THR A 200 33.49 34.79 -3.19
CA THR A 200 34.83 35.32 -2.91
C THR A 200 34.67 36.75 -2.37
N PRO A 201 35.33 37.15 -1.27
CA PRO A 201 35.30 38.54 -0.85
C PRO A 201 36.16 39.36 -1.80
N ARG A 202 35.58 40.41 -2.41
CA ARG A 202 36.37 41.45 -3.08
C ARG A 202 37.03 42.31 -2.00
N LYS A 203 38.34 42.48 -2.15
CA LYS A 203 39.18 43.46 -1.43
C LYS A 203 38.79 44.88 -1.81
#